data_AF-A0AAW9NE17-F1
#
_entry.id   AF-A0AAW9NE17-F1
#
_cell.length_a   1.000
_cell.length_b   1.000
_cell.length_c   1.000
_cell.angle_alpha   90.00
_cell.angle_beta   90.00
_cell.angle_gamma   90.00
#
_symmetry.space_group_name_H-M   'P 1'
#
loop_
_entity.id
_entity.type
_entity.pdbx_description
1 polymer ?
#
loop_
_entity_poly.entity_id
_entity_poly.type
_entity_poly.pdbx_seq_one_letter_code
_entity_poly.pdbx_strand_id
1 'polypeptide(L)'
;MKRPLGISLISYFYILGAILLLLTSIFYDPNANQIGIATRFGLSNVPEQLIRVLVALTSLIIVFGYMRLKKWGFWMMLVYTLFILVISFSLSLTHNQQPFTGNMIWSILVISYTIYVNKYFL
;
A
#
# COMPACT_ATOMS: atom_id res chain seq x y z
N MET A 1 -18.18 6.90 17.82
CA MET A 1 -18.75 6.45 16.53
C MET A 1 -18.22 5.06 16.20
N LYS A 2 -19.04 4.13 15.71
CA LYS A 2 -18.54 2.82 15.26
C LYS A 2 -17.72 3.02 13.98
N ARG A 3 -16.56 2.37 13.89
CA ARG A 3 -15.69 2.40 12.71
C ARG A 3 -16.41 1.75 11.52
N PRO A 4 -16.49 2.41 10.36
CA PRO A 4 -17.01 1.79 9.14
C PRO A 4 -16.31 0.48 8.80
N LEU A 5 -17.07 -0.52 8.32
CA LEU A 5 -16.54 -1.84 7.99
C LEU A 5 -15.45 -1.77 6.90
N GLY A 6 -15.64 -0.93 5.87
CA GLY A 6 -14.65 -0.78 4.81
C GLY A 6 -13.31 -0.22 5.29
N ILE A 7 -13.30 0.65 6.31
CA ILE A 7 -12.04 1.09 6.94
C ILE A 7 -11.31 -0.11 7.56
N SER A 8 -12.03 -1.00 8.23
CA SER A 8 -11.44 -2.22 8.80
C SER A 8 -10.91 -3.16 7.72
N LEU A 9 -11.70 -3.40 6.67
CA LEU A 9 -11.30 -4.26 5.54
C LEU A 9 -10.02 -3.75 4.87
N ILE A 10 -10.00 -2.47 4.50
CA ILE A 10 -8.83 -1.82 3.89
C ILE A 10 -7.62 -1.92 4.82
N SER A 11 -7.82 -1.65 6.10
CA SER A 11 -6.75 -1.72 7.09
C SER A 11 -6.14 -3.11 7.21
N TYR A 12 -6.98 -4.16 7.29
CA TYR A 12 -6.49 -5.54 7.38
C TYR A 12 -5.79 -5.99 6.10
N PHE A 13 -6.25 -5.53 4.93
CA PHE A 13 -5.55 -5.78 3.68
C PHE A 13 -4.12 -5.20 3.69
N TYR A 14 -3.96 -3.93 4.12
CA TYR A 14 -2.63 -3.33 4.21
C TYR A 14 -1.76 -3.92 5.33
N ILE A 15 -2.35 -4.33 6.47
CA ILE A 15 -1.62 -5.06 7.52
C ILE A 15 -1.11 -6.39 6.99
N LEU A 16 -1.95 -7.16 6.29
CA LEU A 16 -1.53 -8.42 5.66
C LEU A 16 -0.40 -8.18 4.67
N GLY A 17 -0.52 -7.17 3.81
CA GLY A 17 0.55 -6.78 2.88
C GLY A 17 1.86 -6.42 3.58
N ALA A 18 1.79 -5.66 4.67
CA ALA A 18 2.97 -5.30 5.47
C ALA A 18 3.61 -6.53 6.13
N ILE A 19 2.82 -7.46 6.66
CA ILE A 19 3.32 -8.72 7.23
C ILE A 19 4.04 -9.54 6.13
N LEU A 20 3.44 -9.67 4.94
CA LEU A 20 4.06 -10.37 3.82
C LEU A 20 5.38 -9.71 3.38
N LEU A 21 5.45 -8.38 3.36
CA LEU A 21 6.69 -7.66 3.05
C LEU A 21 7.78 -7.92 4.11
N LEU A 22 7.43 -7.96 5.40
CA LEU A 22 8.38 -8.28 6.48
C LEU A 22 8.83 -9.74 6.44
N LEU A 23 7.91 -10.68 6.17
CA LEU A 23 8.27 -12.09 6.03
C LEU A 23 9.24 -12.29 4.85
N THR A 24 8.92 -11.68 3.71
CA THR A 24 9.72 -11.82 2.49
C THR A 24 10.97 -10.92 2.47
N SER A 25 11.18 -10.06 3.46
CA SER A 25 12.47 -9.39 3.67
C SER A 25 13.44 -10.28 4.46
N ILE A 26 12.93 -11.12 5.37
CA ILE A 26 13.72 -12.11 6.13
C ILE A 26 14.01 -13.34 5.27
N PHE A 27 12.97 -13.94 4.70
CA PHE A 27 13.05 -15.09 3.79
C PHE A 27 13.15 -14.60 2.34
N TYR A 28 14.11 -13.71 2.08
CA TYR A 28 14.27 -13.08 0.78
C TYR A 28 14.75 -14.08 -0.28
N ASP A 29 14.01 -14.14 -1.39
CA ASP A 29 14.39 -14.84 -2.62
C ASP A 29 14.47 -13.83 -3.77
N PRO A 30 15.65 -13.61 -4.38
CA PRO A 30 15.81 -12.69 -5.50
C PRO A 30 15.05 -13.12 -6.76
N ASN A 31 14.71 -14.40 -6.91
CA ASN A 31 14.01 -14.93 -8.09
C ASN A 31 12.48 -14.96 -7.93
N ALA A 32 11.95 -14.64 -6.75
CA ALA A 32 10.52 -14.74 -6.47
C ALA A 32 9.67 -13.68 -7.19
N ASN A 33 10.26 -12.56 -7.62
CA ASN A 33 9.56 -11.49 -8.33
C ASN A 33 10.31 -11.13 -9.61
N GLN A 34 9.62 -11.12 -10.77
CA GLN A 34 10.21 -10.64 -12.03
C GLN A 34 10.66 -9.17 -11.94
N ILE A 35 9.94 -8.35 -11.16
CA ILE A 35 10.28 -6.95 -10.89
C ILE A 35 10.30 -6.77 -9.38
N GLY A 36 11.48 -6.48 -8.85
CA GLY A 36 11.71 -6.23 -7.42
C GLY A 36 10.92 -5.04 -6.88
N ILE A 37 10.70 -5.01 -5.57
CA ILE A 37 9.97 -3.90 -4.92
C ILE A 37 10.77 -2.60 -5.05
N ALA A 38 12.08 -2.62 -4.87
CA ALA A 38 12.92 -1.44 -5.01
C ALA A 38 12.82 -0.86 -6.43
N THR A 39 12.87 -1.73 -7.44
CA THR A 39 12.71 -1.34 -8.85
C THR A 39 11.34 -0.71 -9.13
N ARG A 40 10.25 -1.26 -8.56
CA ARG A 40 8.89 -0.68 -8.71
C ARG A 40 8.80 0.76 -8.21
N PHE A 41 9.63 1.12 -7.23
CA PHE A 41 9.69 2.47 -6.64
C PHE A 41 10.78 3.35 -7.28
N GLY A 42 11.44 2.89 -8.36
CA GLY A 42 12.52 3.63 -9.04
C GLY A 42 13.86 3.61 -8.28
N LEU A 43 14.01 2.73 -7.29
CA LEU A 43 15.15 2.65 -6.39
C LEU A 43 15.99 1.38 -6.62
N SER A 44 16.24 1.02 -7.87
CA SER A 44 16.91 -0.25 -8.24
C SER A 44 18.30 -0.45 -7.61
N ASN A 45 18.96 0.62 -7.16
CA ASN A 45 20.28 0.56 -6.52
C ASN A 45 20.20 0.34 -4.99
N VAL A 46 19.00 0.29 -4.41
CA VAL A 46 18.79 0.11 -2.97
C VAL A 46 18.47 -1.35 -2.67
N PRO A 47 18.99 -1.93 -1.56
CA PRO A 47 18.69 -3.31 -1.20
C PRO A 47 17.19 -3.59 -1.08
N GLU A 48 16.72 -4.64 -1.75
CA GLU A 48 15.32 -5.06 -1.78
C GLU A 48 14.75 -5.29 -0.38
N GLN A 49 15.51 -5.96 0.51
CA GLN A 49 15.06 -6.25 1.86
C GLN A 49 14.80 -4.95 2.65
N LEU A 50 15.68 -3.95 2.49
CA LEU A 50 15.55 -2.66 3.15
C LEU A 50 14.28 -1.94 2.69
N ILE A 51 14.04 -1.87 1.37
CA ILE A 51 12.84 -1.24 0.83
C ILE A 51 11.58 -1.95 1.31
N ARG A 52 11.56 -3.29 1.34
CA ARG A 52 10.41 -4.07 1.86
C ARG A 52 10.10 -3.71 3.31
N VAL A 53 11.12 -3.62 4.16
CA VAL A 53 10.96 -3.22 5.57
C VAL A 53 10.43 -1.80 5.68
N LEU A 54 10.98 -0.85 4.91
CA LEU A 54 10.53 0.54 4.94
C LEU A 54 9.08 0.70 4.49
N VAL A 55 8.69 0.02 3.39
CA VAL A 55 7.30 0.05 2.88
C VAL A 55 6.36 -0.59 3.88
N ALA A 56 6.75 -1.70 4.52
CA ALA A 56 5.94 -2.35 5.54
C ALA A 56 5.72 -1.46 6.77
N LEU A 57 6.77 -0.89 7.33
CA LEU A 57 6.68 -0.01 8.49
C LEU A 57 5.85 1.25 8.19
N THR A 58 6.09 1.86 7.02
CA THR A 58 5.30 3.01 6.56
C THR A 58 3.82 2.64 6.44
N SER A 59 3.51 1.50 5.82
CA SER A 59 2.13 1.01 5.70
C SER A 59 1.47 0.81 7.06
N LEU A 60 2.17 0.24 8.04
CA LEU A 60 1.65 0.01 9.38
C LEU A 60 1.34 1.33 10.12
N ILE A 61 2.21 2.34 10.01
CA ILE A 61 1.99 3.66 10.61
C ILE A 61 0.73 4.32 10.02
N ILE A 62 0.60 4.28 8.69
CA ILE A 62 -0.56 4.85 7.98
C ILE A 62 -1.84 4.15 8.40
N VAL A 63 -1.85 2.81 8.38
CA VAL A 63 -3.01 2.01 8.76
C VAL A 63 -3.39 2.23 10.22
N PHE A 64 -2.43 2.38 11.12
CA PHE A 64 -2.70 2.69 12.51
C PHE A 64 -3.50 3.99 12.67
N GLY A 65 -3.08 5.06 11.98
CA GLY A 65 -3.81 6.32 11.96
C GLY A 65 -5.20 6.19 11.32
N TYR A 66 -5.27 5.47 10.20
CA TYR A 66 -6.51 5.23 9.45
C TYR A 66 -7.54 4.44 10.26
N MET A 67 -7.12 3.36 10.94
CA MET A 67 -7.95 2.54 11.83
C MET A 67 -8.47 3.31 13.04
N ARG A 68 -7.70 4.28 13.54
CA ARG A 68 -8.08 5.15 14.66
C ARG A 68 -8.88 6.38 14.23
N LEU A 69 -9.26 6.46 12.96
CA LEU A 69 -10.05 7.56 12.40
C LEU A 69 -9.40 8.93 12.65
N LYS A 70 -8.07 9.01 12.64
CA LYS A 70 -7.34 10.27 12.84
C LYS A 70 -7.24 11.05 11.54
N LYS A 71 -7.37 12.38 11.60
CA LYS A 71 -7.24 13.26 10.43
C LYS A 71 -5.93 13.05 9.66
N TRP A 72 -4.81 12.87 10.37
CA TRP A 72 -3.52 12.60 9.74
C TRP A 72 -3.51 11.23 9.03
N GLY A 73 -4.18 10.22 9.60
CA GLY A 73 -4.29 8.88 8.98
C GLY A 73 -5.11 8.88 7.71
N PHE A 74 -6.16 9.72 7.64
CA PHE A 74 -6.91 9.99 6.41
C PHE A 74 -6.00 10.54 5.31
N TRP A 75 -5.28 11.63 5.60
CA TRP A 75 -4.42 12.27 4.62
C TRP A 75 -3.28 11.37 4.17
N MET A 76 -2.62 10.68 5.11
CA MET A 76 -1.56 9.75 4.76
C MET A 76 -2.07 8.57 3.92
N MET A 77 -3.25 8.02 4.23
CA MET A 77 -3.85 6.96 3.41
C MET A 77 -4.14 7.44 1.99
N LEU A 78 -4.68 8.65 1.82
CA LEU A 78 -4.93 9.23 0.50
C LEU A 78 -3.64 9.43 -0.30
N VAL A 79 -2.63 10.07 0.28
CA VAL A 79 -1.35 10.31 -0.40
C VAL A 79 -0.68 8.99 -0.76
N TYR A 80 -0.66 8.03 0.16
CA TYR A 80 -0.07 6.72 -0.06
C TYR A 80 -0.78 5.93 -1.16
N THR A 81 -2.12 5.87 -1.13
CA THR A 81 -2.90 5.16 -2.14
C THR A 81 -2.81 5.82 -3.51
N LEU A 82 -2.77 7.15 -3.57
CA LEU A 82 -2.53 7.90 -4.81
C LEU A 82 -1.14 7.62 -5.38
N PHE A 83 -0.12 7.57 -4.53
CA PHE A 83 1.24 7.22 -4.95
C PHE A 83 1.30 5.80 -5.53
N ILE A 84 0.70 4.83 -4.84
CA ILE A 84 0.61 3.44 -5.33
C ILE A 84 -0.20 3.35 -6.63
N LEU A 85 -1.25 4.17 -6.78
CA LEU A 85 -2.02 4.26 -8.03
C LEU A 85 -1.14 4.68 -9.19
N VAL A 86 -0.35 5.75 -9.04
CA VAL A 86 0.54 6.27 -10.09
C VAL A 86 1.60 5.23 -10.48
N ILE A 87 2.26 4.61 -9.50
CA ILE A 87 3.24 3.53 -9.75
C ILE A 87 2.58 2.37 -10.50
N SER A 88 1.42 1.91 -10.04
CA SER A 88 0.74 0.75 -10.62
C SER A 88 0.22 1.03 -12.02
N PHE A 89 -0.28 2.25 -12.27
CA PHE A 89 -0.69 2.68 -13.60
C PHE A 89 0.51 2.69 -14.56
N SER A 90 1.62 3.32 -14.18
CA SER A 90 2.85 3.33 -14.99
C SER A 90 3.35 1.93 -15.29
N LEU A 91 3.45 1.06 -14.29
CA LEU A 91 3.90 -0.32 -14.48
C LEU A 91 2.94 -1.15 -15.32
N SER A 92 1.62 -0.91 -15.23
CA SER A 92 0.63 -1.61 -16.05
C SER A 92 0.77 -1.28 -17.54
N LEU A 93 1.11 -0.03 -17.88
CA LEU A 93 1.36 0.38 -19.26
C LEU A 93 2.63 -0.24 -19.83
N THR A 94 3.67 -0.39 -19.01
CA THR A 94 4.98 -0.89 -19.48
C THR A 94 5.08 -2.42 -19.51
N HIS A 95 4.45 -3.12 -18.55
CA HIS A 95 4.66 -4.56 -18.38
C HIS A 95 3.39 -5.40 -18.62
N ASN A 96 2.20 -4.79 -18.67
CA ASN A 96 0.89 -5.43 -18.90
C ASN A 96 0.69 -6.79 -18.20
N GLN A 97 1.14 -6.89 -16.94
CA GLN A 97 1.10 -8.10 -16.13
C GLN A 97 0.33 -7.87 -14.82
N GLN A 98 -0.26 -8.95 -14.28
CA GLN A 98 -0.56 -8.98 -12.84
C GLN A 98 0.78 -8.88 -12.07
N PRO A 99 0.89 -8.06 -11.01
CA PRO A 99 -0.18 -7.53 -10.16
C PRO A 99 -0.60 -6.07 -10.41
N PHE A 100 -0.01 -5.37 -11.39
CA PHE A 100 -0.10 -3.90 -11.48
C PHE A 100 -1.52 -3.40 -11.76
N THR A 101 -2.25 -4.03 -12.68
CA THR A 101 -3.64 -3.69 -12.96
C THR A 101 -4.54 -3.89 -11.74
N GLY A 102 -4.30 -4.94 -10.95
CA GLY A 102 -5.04 -5.21 -9.71
C GLY A 102 -4.79 -4.13 -8.66
N ASN A 103 -3.53 -3.73 -8.46
CA ASN A 103 -3.18 -2.66 -7.53
C ASN A 103 -3.76 -1.30 -7.94
N MET A 104 -3.80 -1.01 -9.24
CA MET A 104 -4.42 0.20 -9.77
C MET A 104 -5.91 0.26 -9.43
N ILE A 105 -6.67 -0.81 -9.73
CA ILE A 105 -8.10 -0.90 -9.43
C ILE A 105 -8.33 -0.80 -7.91
N TRP A 106 -7.54 -1.54 -7.12
CA TRP A 106 -7.63 -1.51 -5.67
C TRP A 106 -7.41 -0.10 -5.11
N SER A 107 -6.39 0.63 -5.58
CA SER A 107 -6.14 2.00 -5.15
C SER A 107 -7.29 2.96 -5.47
N ILE A 108 -7.92 2.84 -6.66
CA ILE A 108 -9.10 3.65 -7.02
C ILE A 108 -10.25 3.41 -6.02
N LEU A 109 -10.50 2.14 -5.68
CA LEU A 109 -11.53 1.77 -4.71
C LEU A 109 -11.22 2.34 -3.32
N VAL A 110 -9.98 2.21 -2.85
CA VAL A 110 -9.56 2.74 -1.54
C VAL A 110 -9.67 4.26 -1.47
N ILE A 111 -9.24 4.98 -2.51
CA ILE A 111 -9.33 6.45 -2.58
C ILE A 111 -10.80 6.86 -2.54
N SER A 112 -11.62 6.30 -3.43
CA SER A 112 -13.05 6.62 -3.54
C SER A 112 -13.78 6.38 -2.22
N TYR A 113 -13.54 5.22 -1.60
CA TYR A 113 -14.13 4.88 -0.31
C TYR A 113 -13.64 5.81 0.80
N THR A 114 -12.34 6.07 0.88
CA THR A 114 -11.74 6.94 1.91
C THR A 114 -12.33 8.34 1.87
N ILE A 115 -12.50 8.92 0.67
CA ILE A 115 -13.15 10.23 0.48
C ILE A 115 -14.61 10.18 0.93
N TYR A 116 -15.35 9.13 0.55
CA TYR A 116 -16.75 8.95 0.93
C TYR A 116 -16.94 8.90 2.46
N VAL A 117 -16.02 8.24 3.19
CA VAL A 117 -16.07 8.15 4.66
C VAL A 117 -15.31 9.26 5.39
N ASN A 118 -14.91 10.36 4.72
CA ASN A 118 -14.07 11.40 5.34
C ASN A 118 -14.66 11.99 6.64
N LYS A 119 -15.99 12.07 6.74
CA LYS A 119 -16.71 12.65 7.89
C LYS A 119 -16.46 11.91 9.21
N TYR A 120 -15.98 10.67 9.15
CA TYR A 120 -15.66 9.88 10.33
C TYR A 120 -14.29 10.20 10.92
N PHE A 121 -13.43 10.94 10.21
CA PHE A 121 -12.07 11.25 10.64
C PHE A 121 -12.02 12.55 11.45
N LEU A 122 -11.48 12.44 12.67
CA LEU A 122 -11.34 13.50 13.68
C LEU A 122 -9.89 14.00 13.73
#